data_AF-A0A534K4Y9-F1
#
_entry.id   AF-A0A534K4Y9-F1
#
_cell.length_a   1.000
_cell.length_b   1.000
_cell.length_c   1.000
_cell.angle_alpha   90.00
_cell.angle_beta   90.00
_cell.angle_gamma   90.00
#
_symmetry.space_group_name_H-M   'P 1'
#
loop_
_entity.id
_entity.type
_entity.pdbx_description
1 polymer ?
#
loop_
_entity_poly.entity_id
_entity_poly.type
_entity_poly.pdbx_seq_one_letter_code
_entity_poly.pdbx_strand_id
1 'polypeptide(L)'
;MIETEVLVRGPEGGPGKLRLVEYTDPYSIWCWGCEPAVRRVEWVYAGSVDLEIRMGGLFEDFTPMREQFARMSGGQWKDSVLAFMNAVAEHHRMPMDPAAMMDTIEDFRSTWPACEAVKAAELQGVPVGRRYLRRLREAALVEGQAIHRRAVQEKLASEVGLRVRDFMLALADGTARRAFEADLETCRAHGVTGFPTFECGTGDVSLRIEGWQPWEAIDDTLRKMDPSLKGDGRRVGDPPRGPGRGGEGGAARSREGRDVGAAVENGAERLASVGVLIRQSDASFTSDARFWGAGQSPAYPRCGCGLGSSSPLPRTPRNHGGGHCRDPRRGHADGKDLGRRSPRSREPRLSR
;
A
#
# COMPACT_ATOMS: atom_id res chain seq x y z
N MET A 1 -16.46 20.47 1.32
CA MET A 1 -15.57 20.14 2.44
C MET A 1 -15.82 18.68 2.76
N ILE A 2 -14.86 17.81 2.48
CA ILE A 2 -14.99 16.38 2.73
C ILE A 2 -14.32 16.13 4.08
N GLU A 3 -15.10 15.68 5.07
CA GLU A 3 -14.59 15.27 6.38
C GLU A 3 -14.02 13.85 6.25
N THR A 4 -12.77 13.72 5.83
CA THR A 4 -12.03 12.43 5.82
C THR A 4 -11.04 12.32 6.97
N GLU A 5 -11.19 13.17 8.00
CA GLU A 5 -10.26 13.26 9.12
C GLU A 5 -10.76 12.40 10.28
N VAL A 6 -10.01 11.34 10.60
CA VAL A 6 -10.28 10.50 11.78
C VAL A 6 -9.20 10.75 12.81
N LEU A 7 -9.60 11.00 14.06
CA LEU A 7 -8.68 11.11 15.18
C LEU A 7 -8.14 9.72 15.53
N VAL A 8 -6.83 9.54 15.47
CA VAL A 8 -6.16 8.27 15.81
C VAL A 8 -5.05 8.49 16.83
N ARG A 9 -4.66 7.43 17.56
CA ARG A 9 -3.49 7.50 18.45
C ARG A 9 -2.24 7.72 17.59
N GLY A 10 -1.46 8.73 17.94
CA GLY A 10 -0.32 9.18 17.14
C GLY A 10 0.83 8.16 17.09
N PRO A 11 1.66 8.20 16.04
CA PRO A 11 2.87 7.42 15.98
C PRO A 11 3.87 7.93 17.03
N GLU A 12 4.35 7.04 17.92
CA GLU A 12 5.27 7.38 19.01
C GLU A 12 6.53 8.09 18.48
N GLY A 13 6.72 9.37 18.83
CA GLY A 13 7.78 10.23 18.32
C GLY A 13 8.27 11.26 19.36
N GLY A 14 9.54 11.66 19.26
CA GLY A 14 10.20 12.57 20.20
C GLY A 14 9.59 13.99 20.25
N PRO A 15 9.84 14.75 21.33
CA PRO A 15 9.12 15.99 21.60
C PRO A 15 9.42 17.10 20.57
N GLY A 16 8.37 17.70 20.02
CA GLY A 16 8.37 19.09 19.51
C GLY A 16 8.31 19.32 18.00
N LYS A 17 8.35 18.28 17.15
CA LYS A 17 8.11 18.42 15.69
C LYS A 17 6.87 17.66 15.24
N LEU A 18 6.16 18.23 14.27
CA LEU A 18 5.03 17.57 13.63
C LEU A 18 5.55 16.39 12.79
N ARG A 19 5.04 15.18 13.05
CA ARG A 19 5.37 14.00 12.25
C ARG A 19 4.26 13.75 11.24
N LEU A 20 4.64 13.50 10.00
CA LEU A 20 3.76 13.04 8.94
C LEU A 20 4.24 11.66 8.50
N VAL A 21 3.42 10.64 8.65
CA VAL A 21 3.69 9.27 8.15
C VAL A 21 2.81 9.03 6.93
N GLU A 22 3.43 8.78 5.77
CA GLU A 22 2.75 8.27 4.58
C GLU A 22 2.87 6.75 4.56
N TYR A 23 1.73 6.05 4.65
CA TYR A 23 1.63 4.63 4.33
C TYR A 23 1.33 4.50 2.84
N THR A 24 2.19 3.79 2.12
CA THR A 24 2.22 3.87 0.65
C THR A 24 2.66 2.56 -0.02
N ASP A 25 2.56 2.50 -1.34
CA ASP A 25 3.04 1.37 -2.15
C ASP A 25 3.65 1.85 -3.49
N PRO A 26 4.74 1.24 -4.00
CA PRO A 26 5.36 1.63 -5.27
C PRO A 26 4.46 1.47 -6.51
N TYR A 27 3.52 0.52 -6.48
CA TYR A 27 2.59 0.24 -7.58
C TYR A 27 1.26 0.99 -7.46
N SER A 28 0.98 1.64 -6.32
CA SER A 28 -0.28 2.35 -6.13
C SER A 28 -0.34 3.63 -6.97
N ILE A 29 -1.23 3.64 -7.96
CA ILE A 29 -1.53 4.80 -8.82
C ILE A 29 -2.05 6.00 -8.00
N TRP A 30 -2.77 5.75 -6.91
CA TRP A 30 -3.25 6.82 -6.03
C TRP A 30 -2.12 7.40 -5.18
N CYS A 31 -1.17 6.57 -4.75
CA CYS A 31 0.03 7.05 -4.07
C CYS A 31 0.90 7.90 -5.00
N TRP A 32 1.01 7.51 -6.27
CA TRP A 32 1.66 8.32 -7.29
C TRP A 32 1.00 9.68 -7.47
N GLY A 33 -0.33 9.74 -7.44
CA GLY A 33 -1.09 10.99 -7.41
C GLY A 33 -0.73 11.93 -6.26
N CYS A 34 -0.29 11.40 -5.11
CA CYS A 34 0.11 12.20 -3.94
C CYS A 34 1.59 12.62 -3.94
N GLU A 35 2.41 12.08 -4.85
CA GLU A 35 3.84 12.38 -4.94
C GLU A 35 4.15 13.90 -4.99
N PRO A 36 3.41 14.76 -5.74
CA PRO A 36 3.63 16.20 -5.70
C PRO A 36 3.38 16.82 -4.33
N ALA A 37 2.33 16.37 -3.63
CA ALA A 37 1.99 16.88 -2.32
C ALA A 37 3.05 16.48 -1.29
N VAL A 38 3.49 15.22 -1.30
CA VAL A 38 4.56 14.72 -0.43
C VAL A 38 5.86 15.51 -0.62
N ARG A 39 6.31 15.71 -1.87
CA ARG A 39 7.50 16.52 -2.17
C ARG A 39 7.34 17.98 -1.77
N ARG A 40 6.12 18.50 -1.87
CA ARG A 40 5.82 19.87 -1.44
C ARG A 40 5.87 20.02 0.07
N VAL A 41 5.48 19.00 0.85
CA VAL A 41 5.71 18.97 2.30
C VAL A 41 7.20 19.05 2.60
N GLU A 42 8.02 18.21 1.97
CA GLU A 42 9.48 18.21 2.16
C GLU A 42 10.12 19.58 1.88
N TRP A 43 9.55 20.32 0.92
CA TRP A 43 10.06 21.63 0.51
C TRP A 43 9.55 22.80 1.36
N VAL A 44 8.22 22.91 1.50
CA VAL A 44 7.54 24.04 2.17
C VAL A 44 7.70 23.98 3.68
N TYR A 45 7.74 22.76 4.23
CA TYR A 45 7.85 22.49 5.67
C TYR A 45 9.19 21.87 6.05
N ALA A 46 10.22 22.11 5.23
CA ALA A 46 11.58 21.64 5.47
C ALA A 46 12.04 22.02 6.89
N GLY A 47 12.34 21.01 7.71
CA GLY A 47 12.81 21.20 9.08
C GLY A 47 11.71 21.39 10.13
N SER A 48 10.47 21.63 9.74
CA SER A 48 9.31 21.75 10.64
C SER A 48 8.46 20.48 10.70
N VAL A 49 8.34 19.77 9.58
CA VAL A 49 7.66 18.47 9.48
C VAL A 49 8.69 17.36 9.29
N ASP A 50 8.59 16.31 10.11
CA ASP A 50 9.33 15.07 9.92
C ASP A 50 8.49 14.11 9.09
N LEU A 51 8.89 13.92 7.82
CA LEU A 51 8.20 13.04 6.88
C LEU A 51 8.81 11.64 6.93
N GLU A 52 7.98 10.69 7.32
CA GLU A 52 8.27 9.27 7.23
C GLU A 52 7.39 8.62 6.17
N ILE A 53 7.91 7.61 5.50
CA ILE A 53 7.16 6.81 4.55
C ILE A 53 7.32 5.35 4.95
N ARG A 54 6.22 4.61 5.02
CA ARG A 54 6.18 3.19 5.32
C ARG A 54 5.57 2.42 4.15
N MET A 55 6.18 1.29 3.82
CA MET A 55 5.68 0.42 2.75
C MET A 55 4.53 -0.42 3.29
N GLY A 56 3.35 -0.22 2.74
CA GLY A 56 2.12 -0.84 3.22
C GLY A 56 1.74 -2.15 2.54
N GLY A 57 2.28 -2.43 1.35
CA GLY A 57 2.05 -3.69 0.64
C GLY A 57 0.62 -3.85 0.13
N LEU A 58 0.26 -3.08 -0.90
CA LEU A 58 -1.07 -3.03 -1.51
C LEU A 58 -1.64 -4.41 -1.87
N PHE A 59 -0.83 -5.28 -2.47
CA PHE A 59 -1.23 -6.65 -2.81
C PHE A 59 -0.18 -7.65 -2.39
N GLU A 60 -0.50 -8.49 -1.41
CA GLU A 60 0.28 -9.71 -1.12
C GLU A 60 0.14 -10.71 -2.26
N ASP A 61 -1.11 -11.00 -2.64
CA ASP A 61 -1.47 -11.78 -3.83
C ASP A 61 -2.64 -11.11 -4.57
N PHE A 62 -2.37 -10.70 -5.80
CA PHE A 62 -3.34 -10.06 -6.69
C PHE A 62 -4.19 -11.08 -7.47
N THR A 63 -3.85 -12.37 -7.43
CA THR A 63 -4.52 -13.42 -8.21
C THR A 63 -6.03 -13.48 -7.94
N PRO A 64 -6.52 -13.49 -6.68
CA PRO A 64 -7.95 -13.53 -6.42
C PRO A 64 -8.70 -12.31 -6.97
N MET A 65 -8.10 -11.12 -6.87
CA MET A 65 -8.68 -9.89 -7.39
C MET A 65 -8.75 -9.91 -8.93
N ARG A 66 -7.69 -10.39 -9.59
CA ARG A 66 -7.68 -10.59 -11.05
C ARG A 66 -8.77 -11.55 -11.50
N GLU A 67 -8.91 -12.70 -10.84
CA GLU A 67 -9.96 -13.68 -11.15
C GLU A 67 -11.35 -13.09 -10.98
N GLN A 68 -11.55 -12.31 -9.92
CA GLN A 68 -12.80 -11.58 -9.70
C GLN A 68 -13.07 -10.58 -10.83
N PHE A 69 -12.09 -9.77 -11.23
CA PHE A 69 -12.24 -8.83 -12.34
C PHE A 69 -12.54 -9.55 -13.66
N ALA A 70 -11.81 -10.62 -13.98
CA ALA A 70 -12.04 -11.44 -15.18
C ALA A 70 -13.48 -11.98 -15.23
N ARG A 71 -14.01 -12.44 -14.10
CA ARG A 71 -15.38 -12.94 -13.99
C ARG A 71 -16.42 -11.83 -14.15
N MET A 72 -16.23 -10.69 -13.51
CA MET A 72 -17.22 -9.60 -13.53
C MET A 72 -17.24 -8.83 -14.85
N SER A 73 -16.13 -8.77 -15.58
CA SER A 73 -16.02 -8.02 -16.83
C SER A 73 -16.39 -8.83 -18.08
N GLY A 74 -16.91 -10.06 -17.92
CA GLY A 74 -17.17 -10.97 -19.05
C GLY A 74 -15.92 -11.25 -19.90
N GLY A 75 -14.74 -11.33 -19.27
CA GLY A 75 -13.45 -11.53 -19.96
C GLY A 75 -12.73 -10.24 -20.38
N GLN A 76 -13.40 -9.08 -20.38
CA GLN A 76 -12.81 -7.78 -20.78
C GLN A 76 -12.13 -7.01 -19.62
N TRP A 77 -11.47 -7.74 -18.73
CA TRP A 77 -10.99 -7.15 -17.48
C TRP A 77 -9.80 -6.22 -17.73
N LYS A 78 -8.99 -6.50 -18.76
CA LYS A 78 -7.89 -5.63 -19.18
C LYS A 78 -8.39 -4.27 -19.65
N ASP A 79 -9.41 -4.24 -20.49
CA ASP A 79 -10.02 -2.98 -20.97
C ASP A 79 -10.64 -2.19 -19.80
N SER A 80 -11.25 -2.90 -18.85
CA SER A 80 -11.82 -2.29 -17.63
C SER A 80 -10.73 -1.66 -16.76
N VAL A 81 -9.60 -2.36 -16.56
CA VAL A 81 -8.44 -1.85 -15.84
C VAL A 81 -7.82 -0.66 -16.58
N LEU A 82 -7.64 -0.76 -17.90
CA LEU A 82 -7.09 0.32 -18.71
C LEU A 82 -7.96 1.58 -18.63
N ALA A 83 -9.28 1.45 -18.74
CA ALA A 83 -10.21 2.57 -18.60
C ALA A 83 -10.14 3.20 -17.19
N PHE A 84 -10.08 2.37 -16.14
CA PHE A 84 -9.91 2.84 -14.77
C PHE A 84 -8.60 3.61 -14.57
N MET A 85 -7.48 3.06 -15.04
CA MET A 85 -6.16 3.69 -14.97
C MET A 85 -6.13 5.03 -15.70
N ASN A 86 -6.74 5.13 -16.89
CA ASN A 86 -6.89 6.39 -17.62
C ASN A 86 -7.71 7.44 -16.83
N ALA A 87 -8.82 7.02 -16.22
CA ALA A 87 -9.64 7.92 -15.41
C ALA A 87 -8.88 8.44 -14.18
N VAL A 88 -8.07 7.60 -13.54
CA VAL A 88 -7.20 8.02 -12.41
C VAL A 88 -6.12 8.99 -12.86
N ALA A 89 -5.47 8.73 -14.01
CA ALA A 89 -4.48 9.63 -14.59
C ALA A 89 -5.05 11.05 -14.79
N GLU A 90 -6.23 11.12 -15.41
CA GLU A 90 -6.94 12.37 -15.65
C GLU A 90 -7.33 13.07 -14.34
N HIS A 91 -7.78 12.31 -13.34
CA HIS A 91 -8.22 12.85 -12.06
C HIS A 91 -7.11 13.58 -11.30
N HIS A 92 -5.97 12.92 -11.08
CA HIS A 92 -4.88 13.50 -10.30
C HIS A 92 -3.85 14.27 -11.15
N ARG A 93 -3.96 14.21 -12.48
CA ARG A 93 -3.10 14.91 -13.47
C ARG A 93 -1.60 14.57 -13.42
N MET A 94 -1.20 13.53 -12.67
CA MET A 94 0.17 13.00 -12.70
C MET A 94 0.44 12.20 -13.98
N PRO A 95 1.64 12.30 -14.58
CA PRO A 95 2.01 11.54 -15.76
C PRO A 95 1.89 10.04 -15.50
N MET A 96 1.19 9.34 -16.38
CA MET A 96 1.03 7.90 -16.34
C MET A 96 0.87 7.40 -17.77
N ASP A 97 1.38 6.22 -18.08
CA ASP A 97 1.11 5.51 -19.33
C ASP A 97 0.34 4.21 -19.02
N PRO A 98 -0.99 4.30 -18.89
CA PRO A 98 -1.83 3.14 -18.64
C PRO A 98 -1.65 2.03 -19.68
N ALA A 99 -1.38 2.36 -20.94
CA ALA A 99 -1.21 1.36 -22.00
C ALA A 99 0.08 0.56 -21.79
N ALA A 100 1.20 1.24 -21.54
CA ALA A 100 2.48 0.58 -21.26
C ALA A 100 2.43 -0.25 -19.97
N MET A 101 1.70 0.19 -18.94
CA MET A 101 1.50 -0.57 -17.71
C MET A 101 0.84 -1.94 -17.96
N MET A 102 -0.05 -2.04 -18.95
CA MET A 102 -0.75 -3.28 -19.27
C MET A 102 0.16 -4.38 -19.83
N ASP A 103 1.33 -4.04 -20.39
CA ASP A 103 2.25 -5.04 -20.95
C ASP A 103 2.79 -6.01 -19.91
N THR A 104 2.83 -5.59 -18.63
CA THR A 104 3.36 -6.39 -17.53
C THR A 104 2.28 -6.97 -16.63
N ILE A 105 1.00 -6.65 -16.89
CA ILE A 105 -0.09 -6.99 -15.99
C ILE A 105 -0.29 -8.48 -15.83
N GLU A 106 0.03 -9.31 -16.82
CA GLU A 106 -0.17 -10.76 -16.75
C GLU A 106 0.83 -11.46 -15.81
N ASP A 107 2.04 -10.94 -15.71
CA ASP A 107 3.09 -11.45 -14.82
C ASP A 107 2.95 -10.90 -13.39
N PHE A 108 2.19 -9.83 -13.21
CA PHE A 108 2.01 -9.19 -11.92
C PHE A 108 1.26 -10.08 -10.92
N ARG A 109 1.91 -10.39 -9.79
CA ARG A 109 1.31 -11.19 -8.69
C ARG A 109 1.22 -10.44 -7.38
N SER A 110 2.16 -9.56 -7.09
CA SER A 110 2.32 -8.97 -5.77
C SER A 110 3.04 -7.64 -5.88
N THR A 111 2.72 -6.69 -5.00
CA THR A 111 3.50 -5.46 -4.84
C THR A 111 4.66 -5.62 -3.86
N TRP A 112 4.66 -6.68 -3.05
CA TRP A 112 5.62 -6.88 -1.97
C TRP A 112 7.08 -6.91 -2.44
N PRO A 113 7.45 -7.54 -3.57
CA PRO A 113 8.83 -7.48 -4.06
C PRO A 113 9.33 -6.06 -4.31
N ALA A 114 8.46 -5.14 -4.74
CA ALA A 114 8.82 -3.74 -4.94
C ALA A 114 8.93 -3.00 -3.59
N CYS A 115 8.05 -3.30 -2.63
CA CYS A 115 8.15 -2.78 -1.26
C CYS A 115 9.47 -3.20 -0.58
N GLU A 116 9.83 -4.48 -0.66
CA GLU A 116 11.11 -4.99 -0.15
C GLU A 116 12.30 -4.28 -0.80
N ALA A 117 12.25 -4.05 -2.13
CA ALA A 117 13.27 -3.29 -2.84
C ALA A 117 13.43 -1.87 -2.29
N VAL A 118 12.33 -1.18 -1.95
CA VAL A 118 12.41 0.14 -1.30
C VAL A 118 13.11 0.05 0.04
N LYS A 119 12.78 -0.95 0.87
CA LYS A 119 13.46 -1.14 2.17
C LYS A 119 14.96 -1.44 2.01
N ALA A 120 15.35 -2.23 1.00
CA ALA A 120 16.76 -2.47 0.69
C ALA A 120 17.52 -1.18 0.34
N ALA A 121 16.87 -0.25 -0.37
CA ALA A 121 17.44 1.06 -0.68
C ALA A 121 17.49 1.97 0.56
N GLU A 122 16.44 1.99 1.38
CA GLU A 122 16.38 2.79 2.62
C GLU A 122 17.45 2.38 3.65
N LEU A 123 17.84 1.10 3.68
CA LEU A 123 18.97 0.60 4.50
C LEU A 123 20.31 1.25 4.13
N GLN A 124 20.45 1.84 2.94
CA GLN A 124 21.63 2.61 2.55
C GLN A 124 21.50 4.11 2.83
N GLY A 125 20.36 4.55 3.36
CA GLY A 125 20.07 5.92 3.75
C GLY A 125 18.71 6.40 3.23
N VAL A 126 17.96 7.11 4.08
CA VAL A 126 16.63 7.64 3.75
C VAL A 126 16.63 8.48 2.46
N PRO A 127 17.57 9.44 2.23
CA PRO A 127 17.54 10.25 1.01
C PRO A 127 17.72 9.45 -0.29
N VAL A 128 18.54 8.38 -0.29
CA VAL A 128 18.70 7.52 -1.48
C VAL A 128 17.54 6.55 -1.63
N GLY A 129 16.96 6.06 -0.53
CA GLY A 129 15.72 5.28 -0.52
C GLY A 129 14.54 6.06 -1.14
N ARG A 130 14.39 7.35 -0.80
CA ARG A 130 13.38 8.24 -1.39
C ARG A 130 13.56 8.40 -2.90
N ARG A 131 14.79 8.62 -3.36
CA ARG A 131 15.09 8.67 -4.81
C ARG A 131 14.77 7.34 -5.51
N TYR A 132 15.09 6.22 -4.87
CA TYR A 132 14.80 4.89 -5.41
C TYR A 132 13.29 4.61 -5.49
N LEU A 133 12.51 4.93 -4.46
CA LEU A 133 11.04 4.83 -4.48
C LEU A 133 10.45 5.65 -5.64
N ARG A 134 10.89 6.90 -5.79
CA ARG A 134 10.49 7.74 -6.92
C ARG A 134 10.81 7.08 -8.26
N ARG A 135 12.04 6.59 -8.42
CA ARG A 135 12.48 5.94 -9.66
C ARG A 135 11.67 4.69 -9.98
N LEU A 136 11.33 3.88 -8.96
CA LEU A 136 10.46 2.72 -9.11
C LEU A 136 9.07 3.11 -9.61
N ARG A 137 8.47 4.15 -9.02
CA ARG A 137 7.15 4.67 -9.44
C ARG A 137 7.19 5.13 -10.89
N GLU A 138 8.21 5.89 -11.30
CA GLU A 138 8.41 6.29 -12.70
C GLU A 138 8.56 5.09 -13.64
N ALA A 139 9.38 4.10 -13.24
CA ALA A 139 9.59 2.89 -14.03
C ALA A 139 8.29 2.12 -14.25
N ALA A 140 7.47 1.95 -13.22
CA ALA A 140 6.22 1.21 -13.33
C ALA A 140 5.12 1.99 -14.06
N LEU A 141 4.89 3.24 -13.64
CA LEU A 141 3.68 3.97 -13.98
C LEU A 141 3.83 4.83 -15.24
N VAL A 142 5.06 5.20 -15.60
CA VAL A 142 5.36 6.01 -16.80
C VAL A 142 6.05 5.17 -17.86
N GLU A 143 6.97 4.27 -17.48
CA GLU A 143 7.75 3.46 -18.42
C GLU A 143 7.21 2.03 -18.62
N GLY A 144 6.14 1.63 -17.91
CA GLY A 144 5.53 0.31 -18.02
C GLY A 144 6.43 -0.87 -17.60
N GLN A 145 7.47 -0.63 -16.79
CA GLN A 145 8.42 -1.68 -16.39
C GLN A 145 7.89 -2.55 -15.25
N ALA A 146 8.22 -3.85 -15.32
CA ALA A 146 7.87 -4.85 -14.33
C ALA A 146 8.75 -4.75 -13.06
N ILE A 147 8.50 -3.75 -12.20
CA ILE A 147 9.29 -3.50 -10.99
C ILE A 147 9.18 -4.58 -9.89
N HIS A 148 8.31 -5.58 -10.06
CA HIS A 148 8.32 -6.81 -9.25
C HIS A 148 9.47 -7.77 -9.61
N ARG A 149 10.17 -7.55 -10.75
CA ARG A 149 11.29 -8.38 -11.20
C ARG A 149 12.62 -7.86 -10.68
N ARG A 150 13.43 -8.76 -10.12
CA ARG A 150 14.75 -8.44 -9.54
C ARG A 150 15.70 -7.72 -10.51
N ALA A 151 15.75 -8.14 -11.77
CA ALA A 151 16.64 -7.52 -12.76
C ALA A 151 16.29 -6.05 -13.05
N VAL A 152 14.99 -5.72 -13.03
CA VAL A 152 14.53 -4.32 -13.16
C VAL A 152 14.94 -3.54 -11.90
N GLN A 153 14.68 -4.08 -10.71
CA GLN A 153 15.05 -3.44 -9.45
C GLN A 153 16.56 -3.14 -9.35
N GLU A 154 17.41 -4.10 -9.72
CA GLU A 154 18.87 -3.95 -9.73
C GLU A 154 19.33 -2.83 -10.68
N LYS A 155 18.78 -2.80 -11.89
CA LYS A 155 19.07 -1.75 -12.88
C LYS A 155 18.69 -0.38 -12.31
N LEU A 156 17.47 -0.21 -11.82
CA LEU A 156 16.98 1.05 -11.25
C LEU A 156 17.79 1.48 -10.03
N ALA A 157 18.29 0.53 -9.24
CA ALA A 157 19.13 0.82 -8.09
C ALA A 157 20.47 1.45 -8.52
N SER A 158 21.06 0.95 -9.60
CA SER A 158 22.28 1.53 -10.19
C SER A 158 22.06 2.95 -10.70
N GLU A 159 20.90 3.22 -11.32
CA GLU A 159 20.55 4.54 -11.89
C GLU A 159 20.47 5.65 -10.83
N VAL A 160 20.08 5.31 -9.59
CA VAL A 160 19.96 6.29 -8.48
C VAL A 160 21.18 6.36 -7.56
N GLY A 161 22.25 5.63 -7.90
CA GLY A 161 23.53 5.64 -7.18
C GLY A 161 23.55 4.79 -5.91
N LEU A 162 22.74 3.72 -5.81
CA LEU A 162 22.85 2.75 -4.72
C LEU A 162 24.10 1.88 -4.89
N ARG A 163 24.65 1.40 -3.78
CA ARG A 163 25.64 0.32 -3.78
C ARG A 163 24.91 -0.98 -4.12
N VAL A 164 24.89 -1.33 -5.40
CA VAL A 164 24.10 -2.45 -5.94
C VAL A 164 24.39 -3.76 -5.21
N ARG A 165 25.65 -4.05 -4.89
CA ARG A 165 26.02 -5.25 -4.13
C ARG A 165 25.28 -5.35 -2.79
N ASP A 166 25.26 -4.27 -2.01
CA ASP A 166 24.66 -4.27 -0.68
C ASP A 166 23.13 -4.28 -0.75
N PHE A 167 22.58 -3.61 -1.76
CA PHE A 167 21.15 -3.66 -2.09
C PHE A 167 20.71 -5.09 -2.40
N MET A 168 21.43 -5.79 -3.28
CA MET A 168 21.13 -7.17 -3.67
C MET A 168 21.34 -8.15 -2.52
N LEU A 169 22.35 -7.93 -1.67
CA LEU A 169 22.59 -8.74 -0.48
C LEU A 169 21.42 -8.62 0.51
N ALA A 170 20.97 -7.40 0.83
CA ALA A 170 19.85 -7.17 1.75
C ALA A 170 18.53 -7.82 1.28
N LEU A 171 18.35 -7.91 -0.05
CA LEU A 171 17.21 -8.60 -0.64
C LEU A 171 17.37 -10.12 -0.69
N ALA A 172 18.58 -10.66 -0.61
CA ALA A 172 18.86 -12.09 -0.66
C ALA A 172 18.91 -12.72 0.74
N ASP A 173 19.41 -11.99 1.74
CA ASP A 173 19.55 -12.45 3.13
C ASP A 173 18.31 -12.19 4.02
N GLY A 174 17.25 -11.63 3.42
CA GLY A 174 15.98 -11.33 4.07
C GLY A 174 16.01 -10.08 4.97
N THR A 175 17.09 -9.30 4.99
CA THR A 175 17.15 -8.05 5.77
C THR A 175 16.11 -7.04 5.32
N ALA A 176 15.97 -6.86 4.00
CA ALA A 176 14.96 -5.98 3.42
C ALA A 176 13.53 -6.46 3.72
N ARG A 177 13.31 -7.78 3.67
CA ARG A 177 12.03 -8.40 4.00
C ARG A 177 11.61 -8.15 5.45
N ARG A 178 12.52 -8.36 6.42
CA ARG A 178 12.24 -8.07 7.84
C ARG A 178 11.89 -6.59 8.07
N ALA A 179 12.58 -5.69 7.37
CA ALA A 179 12.28 -4.25 7.44
C ALA A 179 10.89 -3.93 6.85
N PHE A 180 10.47 -4.62 5.80
CA PHE A 180 9.11 -4.48 5.24
C PHE A 180 8.05 -5.11 6.15
N GLU A 181 8.32 -6.28 6.74
CA GLU A 181 7.42 -6.92 7.71
C GLU A 181 7.15 -6.02 8.94
N ALA A 182 8.15 -5.24 9.39
CA ALA A 182 7.97 -4.23 10.43
C ALA A 182 7.04 -3.07 10.00
N ASP A 183 7.14 -2.62 8.74
CA ASP A 183 6.20 -1.64 8.19
C ASP A 183 4.77 -2.23 8.13
N LEU A 184 4.62 -3.50 7.72
CA LEU A 184 3.32 -4.20 7.70
C LEU A 184 2.72 -4.35 9.10
N GLU A 185 3.53 -4.72 10.10
CA GLU A 185 3.09 -4.80 11.49
C GLU A 185 2.59 -3.43 11.98
N THR A 186 3.28 -2.36 11.62
CA THR A 186 2.83 -0.99 11.91
C THR A 186 1.49 -0.70 11.24
N CYS A 187 1.35 -0.98 9.94
CA CYS A 187 0.10 -0.76 9.22
C CYS A 187 -1.07 -1.47 9.93
N ARG A 188 -0.86 -2.72 10.36
CA ARG A 188 -1.86 -3.49 11.12
C ARG A 188 -2.16 -2.88 12.49
N ALA A 189 -1.14 -2.50 13.24
CA ALA A 189 -1.29 -1.88 14.57
C ALA A 189 -2.04 -0.54 14.49
N HIS A 190 -1.83 0.22 13.42
CA HIS A 190 -2.53 1.47 13.15
C HIS A 190 -3.87 1.25 12.43
N GLY A 191 -4.22 0.04 12.00
CA GLY A 191 -5.47 -0.23 11.28
C GLY A 191 -5.53 0.44 9.90
N VAL A 192 -4.39 0.59 9.23
CA VAL A 192 -4.29 1.08 7.85
C VAL A 192 -4.70 -0.04 6.89
N THR A 193 -5.76 0.19 6.10
CA THR A 193 -6.31 -0.81 5.18
C THR A 193 -6.32 -0.38 3.71
N GLY A 194 -5.84 0.83 3.40
CA GLY A 194 -5.81 1.38 2.05
C GLY A 194 -4.61 2.30 1.87
N PHE A 195 -4.25 2.57 0.61
CA PHE A 195 -3.11 3.43 0.27
C PHE A 195 -3.49 4.43 -0.83
N PRO A 196 -3.08 5.71 -0.72
CA PRO A 196 -2.28 6.26 0.36
C PRO A 196 -3.11 6.48 1.64
N THR A 197 -2.44 6.39 2.78
CA THR A 197 -2.97 6.86 4.07
C THR A 197 -1.91 7.73 4.72
N PHE A 198 -2.32 8.87 5.27
CA PHE A 198 -1.44 9.76 6.01
C PHE A 198 -1.86 9.80 7.47
N GLU A 199 -0.90 9.78 8.38
CA GLU A 199 -1.10 10.11 9.78
C GLU A 199 -0.22 11.30 10.14
N CYS A 200 -0.82 12.33 10.72
CA CYS A 200 -0.15 13.57 11.07
C CYS A 200 -0.36 13.87 12.56
N GLY A 201 0.72 14.03 13.33
CA GLY A 201 0.56 14.37 14.75
C GLY A 201 1.82 14.66 15.54
N THR A 202 1.59 15.05 16.79
CA THR A 202 2.61 15.41 17.79
C THR A 202 2.46 14.54 19.03
N GLY A 203 2.96 13.30 18.96
CA GLY A 203 2.97 12.34 20.09
C GLY A 203 1.58 11.81 20.45
N ASP A 204 0.77 12.62 21.15
CA ASP A 204 -0.46 12.15 21.82
C ASP A 204 -1.70 12.20 20.92
N VAL A 205 -1.70 13.06 19.91
CA VAL A 205 -2.84 13.28 19.02
C VAL A 205 -2.38 13.21 17.57
N SER A 206 -3.13 12.47 16.74
CA SER A 206 -2.94 12.48 15.30
C SER A 206 -4.25 12.53 14.52
N LEU A 207 -4.19 13.18 13.37
CA LEU A 207 -5.23 13.15 12.34
C LEU A 207 -4.82 12.16 11.25
N ARG A 208 -5.79 11.38 10.78
CA ARG A 208 -5.62 10.50 9.64
C ARG A 208 -6.32 11.06 8.41
N ILE A 209 -5.66 10.95 7.26
CA ILE A 209 -6.23 11.18 5.94
C ILE A 209 -6.18 9.85 5.17
N GLU A 210 -7.30 9.41 4.63
CA GLU A 210 -7.37 8.19 3.83
C GLU A 210 -7.65 8.51 2.36
N GLY A 211 -6.94 7.82 1.46
CA GLY A 211 -7.04 8.00 0.03
C GLY A 211 -6.26 9.20 -0.50
N TRP A 212 -6.30 9.35 -1.82
CA TRP A 212 -5.70 10.49 -2.50
C TRP A 212 -6.43 11.78 -2.11
N GLN A 213 -5.65 12.82 -1.82
CA GLN A 213 -6.16 14.16 -1.54
C GLN A 213 -5.32 15.21 -2.27
N PRO A 214 -5.94 16.33 -2.69
CA PRO A 214 -5.20 17.47 -3.24
C PRO A 214 -4.31 18.10 -2.16
N TRP A 215 -3.34 18.90 -2.60
CA TRP A 215 -2.39 19.59 -1.72
C TRP A 215 -3.11 20.38 -0.62
N GLU A 216 -4.16 21.11 -0.97
CA GLU A 216 -4.86 22.02 -0.07
C GLU A 216 -5.42 21.28 1.15
N ALA A 217 -5.95 20.07 0.95
CA ALA A 217 -6.45 19.24 2.06
C ALA A 217 -5.30 18.77 2.97
N ILE A 218 -4.18 18.34 2.39
CA ILE A 218 -2.99 17.95 3.17
C ILE A 218 -2.44 19.15 3.95
N ASP A 219 -2.32 20.31 3.31
CA ASP A 219 -1.85 21.56 3.92
C ASP A 219 -2.74 21.99 5.10
N ASP A 220 -4.06 21.95 4.91
CA ASP A 220 -5.03 22.29 5.94
C ASP A 220 -4.90 21.34 7.14
N THR A 221 -4.77 20.02 6.92
CA THR A 221 -4.57 19.06 8.02
C THR A 221 -3.27 19.30 8.78
N LEU A 222 -2.16 19.58 8.07
CA LEU A 222 -0.88 19.91 8.71
C LEU A 222 -1.02 21.17 9.58
N ARG A 223 -1.65 22.23 9.06
CA ARG A 223 -1.87 23.50 9.77
C ARG A 223 -2.86 23.39 10.93
N LYS A 224 -3.85 22.50 10.86
CA LYS A 224 -4.73 22.19 12.00
C LYS A 224 -3.94 21.58 13.15
N MET A 225 -3.01 20.67 12.86
CA MET A 225 -2.18 20.01 13.87
C MET A 225 -1.12 20.92 14.46
N ASP A 226 -0.51 21.78 13.64
CA ASP A 226 0.41 22.80 14.09
C ASP A 226 0.10 24.15 13.40
N PRO A 227 -0.72 25.01 14.02
CA PRO A 227 -1.04 26.33 13.51
C PRO A 227 0.17 27.26 13.39
N SER A 228 1.29 26.92 14.04
CA SER A 228 2.53 27.69 13.97
C SER A 228 3.36 27.36 12.72
N LEU A 229 2.95 26.36 11.92
CA LEU A 229 3.58 26.02 10.65
C LEU A 229 3.58 27.22 9.70
N LYS A 230 4.72 27.90 9.70
CA LYS A 230 5.10 28.82 8.65
C LYS A 230 5.57 27.96 7.48
N GLY A 231 4.64 27.67 6.57
CA GLY A 231 5.08 27.46 5.19
C GLY A 231 5.91 28.68 4.82
N ASP A 232 7.05 28.50 4.20
CA ASP A 232 8.06 29.55 3.95
C ASP A 232 7.60 30.75 3.07
N GLY A 233 6.29 30.95 2.93
CA GLY A 233 5.65 31.92 2.07
C GLY A 233 5.44 31.41 0.64
N ARG A 234 5.97 30.22 0.27
CA ARG A 234 5.94 29.76 -1.12
C ARG A 234 4.58 29.23 -1.55
N ARG A 235 4.04 29.81 -2.63
CA ARG A 235 2.85 29.33 -3.35
C ARG A 235 3.25 28.38 -4.47
N VAL A 236 2.27 27.63 -5.01
CA VAL A 236 2.46 26.86 -6.25
C VAL A 236 2.96 27.82 -7.33
N GLY A 237 4.13 27.53 -7.90
CA GLY A 237 4.75 28.33 -8.96
C GLY A 237 5.89 29.23 -8.53
N ASP A 238 6.20 29.31 -7.23
CA ASP A 238 7.36 30.09 -6.79
C ASP A 238 8.68 29.42 -7.21
N PRO A 239 9.62 30.16 -7.82
CA PRO A 239 10.88 29.59 -8.29
C PRO A 239 11.74 29.10 -7.12
N PRO A 240 12.57 28.06 -7.32
CA PRO A 240 13.54 27.64 -6.31
C PRO A 240 14.48 28.81 -6.01
N ARG A 241 14.77 29.06 -4.72
CA ARG A 241 15.79 30.04 -4.35
C ARG A 241 17.14 29.55 -4.88
N GLY A 242 17.61 30.18 -5.95
CA GLY A 242 19.01 30.04 -6.37
C GLY A 242 19.95 30.52 -5.27
N PRO A 243 21.22 30.09 -5.27
CA PRO A 243 22.23 30.66 -4.40
C PRO A 243 22.28 32.16 -4.68
N GLY A 244 22.04 32.97 -3.64
CA GLY A 244 21.84 34.42 -3.78
C GLY A 244 22.95 35.08 -4.59
N ARG A 245 22.59 35.62 -5.76
CA ARG A 245 23.40 36.57 -6.51
C ARG A 245 22.47 37.64 -7.07
N GLY A 246 22.81 38.89 -6.77
CA GLY A 246 22.04 40.05 -7.18
C GLY A 246 22.16 40.37 -8.67
N GLY A 247 21.30 41.29 -9.08
CA GLY A 247 21.47 42.14 -10.26
C GLY A 247 21.00 41.55 -11.58
N GLU A 248 19.90 42.13 -12.09
CA GLU A 248 19.52 42.27 -13.52
C GLU A 248 19.09 40.95 -14.21
N GLY A 249 17.99 40.84 -14.95
CA GLY A 249 17.09 41.75 -15.65
C GLY A 249 16.65 41.01 -16.93
N GLY A 250 15.35 40.90 -17.22
CA GLY A 250 14.89 40.33 -18.50
C GLY A 250 13.59 39.55 -18.43
N ALA A 251 12.50 40.19 -18.83
CA ALA A 251 11.16 39.64 -18.94
C ALA A 251 10.97 38.77 -20.20
N ALA A 252 10.08 37.78 -20.12
CA ALA A 252 9.28 37.32 -21.27
C ALA A 252 7.94 36.74 -20.79
N ARG A 253 6.84 37.28 -21.34
CA ARG A 253 5.45 36.84 -21.17
C ARG A 253 5.03 35.95 -22.34
N SER A 254 4.16 34.98 -22.09
CA SER A 254 3.14 34.45 -23.04
C SER A 254 2.13 33.62 -22.25
N ARG A 255 0.89 34.07 -21.97
CA ARG A 255 -0.35 34.13 -22.79
C ARG A 255 -0.94 32.78 -23.25
N GLU A 256 -2.14 32.54 -22.70
CA GLU A 256 -3.37 31.95 -23.27
C GLU A 256 -3.45 30.44 -23.58
N GLY A 257 -4.12 29.71 -22.67
CA GLY A 257 -5.55 29.36 -22.79
C GLY A 257 -6.01 28.49 -23.98
N ARG A 258 -6.57 27.32 -23.67
CA ARG A 258 -7.70 26.76 -24.43
C ARG A 258 -8.51 25.74 -23.61
N ASP A 259 -9.82 25.93 -23.66
CA ASP A 259 -10.90 25.06 -23.20
C ASP A 259 -10.80 23.64 -23.74
N VAL A 260 -11.15 22.66 -22.88
CA VAL A 260 -11.80 21.42 -23.33
C VAL A 260 -12.79 20.96 -22.26
N GLY A 261 -14.06 21.33 -22.44
CA GLY A 261 -15.20 20.74 -21.75
C GLY A 261 -15.87 19.67 -22.63
N ALA A 262 -16.55 18.74 -21.95
CA ALA A 262 -17.47 17.72 -22.46
C ALA A 262 -16.87 16.42 -23.05
N ALA A 263 -16.45 15.52 -22.15
CA ALA A 263 -16.46 14.07 -22.37
C ALA A 263 -16.37 13.28 -21.04
N VAL A 264 -17.28 13.53 -20.09
CA VAL A 264 -17.22 12.90 -18.75
C VAL A 264 -18.38 11.93 -18.45
N GLU A 265 -19.45 11.89 -19.24
CA GLU A 265 -20.67 11.20 -18.77
C GLU A 265 -20.83 9.72 -19.13
N ASN A 266 -20.03 9.12 -20.02
CA ASN A 266 -20.29 7.74 -20.48
C ASN A 266 -19.38 6.64 -19.90
N GLY A 267 -18.35 6.98 -19.12
CA GLY A 267 -17.37 6.01 -18.59
C GLY A 267 -17.71 5.44 -17.21
N ALA A 268 -18.33 6.24 -16.34
CA ALA A 268 -18.56 5.89 -14.94
C ALA A 268 -19.71 4.89 -14.73
N GLU A 269 -20.73 4.91 -15.59
CA GLU A 269 -21.94 4.07 -15.43
C GLU A 269 -21.66 2.56 -15.65
N ARG A 270 -20.62 2.22 -16.42
CA ARG A 270 -20.21 0.81 -16.63
C ARG A 270 -19.45 0.20 -15.45
N LEU A 271 -18.91 1.02 -14.54
CA LEU A 271 -18.14 0.54 -13.39
C LEU A 271 -19.00 0.38 -12.13
N ALA A 272 -20.13 1.11 -12.01
CA ALA A 272 -21.09 0.92 -10.92
C ALA A 272 -21.78 -0.47 -10.94
N SER A 273 -21.80 -1.14 -12.10
CA SER A 273 -22.37 -2.49 -12.28
C SER A 273 -21.37 -3.63 -12.01
N VAL A 274 -20.09 -3.30 -11.83
CA VAL A 274 -19.01 -4.23 -11.48
C VAL A 274 -18.56 -3.87 -10.08
N GLY A 275 -19.10 -4.53 -9.05
CA GLY A 275 -18.88 -4.21 -7.63
C GLY A 275 -17.42 -4.28 -7.17
N VAL A 276 -16.64 -3.25 -7.50
CA VAL A 276 -15.28 -3.01 -7.01
C VAL A 276 -15.39 -2.11 -5.79
N LEU A 277 -15.61 -2.71 -4.63
CA LEU A 277 -15.50 -2.01 -3.35
C LEU A 277 -14.04 -2.06 -2.87
N ILE A 278 -13.18 -1.20 -3.40
CA ILE A 278 -12.11 -0.66 -2.55
C ILE A 278 -12.82 0.40 -1.72
N ARG A 279 -12.96 0.20 -0.41
CA ARG A 279 -13.57 1.20 0.48
C ARG A 279 -12.77 2.50 0.38
N GLN A 280 -13.21 3.39 -0.49
CA GLN A 280 -13.10 4.83 -0.28
C GLN A 280 -14.40 5.20 0.42
N SER A 281 -14.27 5.79 1.60
CA SER A 281 -15.39 6.23 2.43
C SER A 281 -16.41 7.02 1.61
N ASP A 282 -17.69 6.68 1.77
CA ASP A 282 -18.85 7.23 1.07
C ASP A 282 -18.85 8.77 0.97
N ALA A 283 -19.00 9.30 -0.24
CA ALA A 283 -19.50 10.65 -0.48
C ALA A 283 -20.16 10.78 -1.88
N SER A 284 -21.45 10.40 -1.91
CA SER A 284 -22.53 10.93 -2.76
C SER A 284 -22.22 11.39 -4.20
N PHE A 285 -22.60 10.57 -5.17
CA PHE A 285 -23.04 11.06 -6.49
C PHE A 285 -24.55 10.83 -6.60
N THR A 286 -25.33 11.90 -6.47
CA THR A 286 -26.77 11.88 -6.73
C THR A 286 -27.00 12.06 -8.22
N SER A 287 -27.61 11.08 -8.87
CA SER A 287 -28.46 11.31 -10.04
C SER A 287 -29.74 10.50 -9.87
N ASP A 288 -30.83 11.23 -9.64
CA ASP A 288 -32.18 10.73 -9.45
C ASP A 288 -32.66 9.96 -10.70
N ALA A 289 -32.95 8.67 -10.58
CA ALA A 289 -33.84 7.95 -11.50
C ALA A 289 -34.45 6.72 -10.82
N ARG A 290 -35.70 6.90 -10.41
CA ARG A 290 -36.67 5.88 -10.01
C ARG A 290 -36.64 4.69 -10.96
N PHE A 291 -36.13 3.52 -10.55
CA PHE A 291 -36.58 2.21 -11.05
C PHE A 291 -35.96 1.08 -10.20
N TRP A 292 -36.78 0.07 -9.89
CA TRP A 292 -36.54 -1.14 -9.10
C TRP A 292 -36.79 -1.04 -7.59
N GLY A 293 -38.07 -1.29 -7.26
CA GLY A 293 -38.57 -1.46 -5.91
C GLY A 293 -38.27 -2.83 -5.29
N ALA A 294 -38.46 -2.84 -3.96
CA ALA A 294 -38.96 -3.91 -3.11
C ALA A 294 -38.59 -5.36 -3.47
N GLY A 295 -37.75 -5.98 -2.63
CA GLY A 295 -37.64 -7.43 -2.61
C GLY A 295 -36.52 -7.99 -1.73
N GLN A 296 -36.84 -8.17 -0.44
CA GLN A 296 -36.39 -9.29 0.42
C GLN A 296 -34.88 -9.51 0.62
N SER A 297 -34.42 -9.19 1.83
CA SER A 297 -33.17 -9.71 2.41
C SER A 297 -33.21 -11.23 2.62
N PRO A 298 -32.06 -11.92 2.51
CA PRO A 298 -31.76 -13.04 3.37
C PRO A 298 -30.58 -12.72 4.31
N ALA A 299 -30.80 -13.03 5.58
CA ALA A 299 -29.84 -12.93 6.68
C ALA A 299 -28.76 -14.02 6.59
N TYR A 300 -27.53 -13.68 7.02
CA TYR A 300 -26.53 -14.66 7.47
C TYR A 300 -26.50 -14.70 9.02
N PRO A 301 -26.30 -15.87 9.63
CA PRO A 301 -26.51 -16.08 11.06
C PRO A 301 -25.35 -15.54 11.89
N ARG A 302 -25.68 -14.71 12.89
CA ARG A 302 -24.78 -14.44 14.03
C ARG A 302 -24.99 -15.51 15.10
N CYS A 303 -23.89 -16.14 15.52
CA CYS A 303 -23.79 -16.86 16.78
C CYS A 303 -24.20 -15.93 17.93
N GLY A 304 -25.23 -16.32 18.68
CA GLY A 304 -25.69 -15.64 19.89
C GLY A 304 -25.46 -16.50 21.12
N CYS A 305 -24.66 -15.97 22.05
CA CYS A 305 -24.56 -16.43 23.43
C CYS A 305 -25.44 -15.52 24.31
N GLY A 306 -26.29 -16.12 25.14
CA GLY A 306 -26.99 -15.52 26.31
C GLY A 306 -28.21 -14.63 25.99
N LEU A 307 -29.28 -14.53 26.78
CA LEU A 307 -29.68 -15.04 28.09
C LEU A 307 -31.20 -14.72 28.30
N GLY A 308 -31.90 -15.52 29.12
CA GLY A 308 -33.19 -15.18 29.78
C GLY A 308 -34.44 -15.49 28.94
N SER A 309 -35.50 -16.14 29.42
CA SER A 309 -36.05 -16.40 30.76
C SER A 309 -37.00 -17.61 30.63
N SER A 310 -37.13 -18.54 31.58
CA SER A 310 -38.12 -18.49 32.66
C SER A 310 -38.08 -19.79 33.49
N SER A 311 -38.17 -19.65 34.81
CA SER A 311 -38.30 -20.67 35.88
C SER A 311 -39.68 -21.39 35.85
N PRO A 312 -39.99 -22.47 36.63
CA PRO A 312 -39.38 -22.86 37.93
C PRO A 312 -39.14 -24.36 38.24
N LEU A 313 -38.12 -24.60 39.11
CA LEU A 313 -37.97 -25.49 40.30
C LEU A 313 -38.60 -26.93 40.35
N PRO A 314 -38.19 -27.80 41.30
CA PRO A 314 -36.85 -28.15 41.80
C PRO A 314 -36.66 -29.69 41.95
N ARG A 315 -35.42 -30.17 42.17
CA ARG A 315 -35.08 -31.24 43.13
C ARG A 315 -33.56 -31.52 43.16
N THR A 316 -33.03 -31.45 44.38
CA THR A 316 -31.69 -31.86 44.84
C THR A 316 -31.65 -33.40 45.09
N PRO A 317 -30.61 -33.99 45.71
CA PRO A 317 -29.14 -33.85 45.59
C PRO A 317 -28.45 -35.25 45.45
N ARG A 318 -27.12 -35.28 45.72
CA ARG A 318 -26.28 -36.40 46.21
C ARG A 318 -25.64 -37.30 45.15
N ASN A 319 -24.44 -37.85 45.34
CA ASN A 319 -23.28 -37.61 46.21
C ASN A 319 -22.24 -38.67 45.81
N HIS A 320 -20.95 -38.38 46.02
CA HIS A 320 -19.84 -39.34 46.18
C HIS A 320 -19.49 -40.23 44.96
N GLY A 321 -18.25 -40.64 44.71
CA GLY A 321 -16.94 -40.55 45.35
C GLY A 321 -15.98 -41.19 44.33
N GLY A 322 -14.76 -40.68 44.16
CA GLY A 322 -13.59 -41.23 44.86
C GLY A 322 -13.12 -42.54 44.24
N GLY A 323 -11.98 -42.53 43.54
CA GLY A 323 -11.37 -43.76 43.02
C GLY A 323 -10.05 -43.53 42.26
N HIS A 324 -8.95 -43.99 42.85
CA HIS A 324 -7.56 -43.74 42.50
C HIS A 324 -7.00 -44.47 41.26
N CYS A 325 -5.98 -43.81 40.66
CA CYS A 325 -4.68 -44.32 40.16
C CYS A 325 -4.57 -45.69 39.47
N ARG A 326 -3.96 -45.74 38.27
CA ARG A 326 -2.52 -46.00 38.02
C ARG A 326 -2.20 -46.21 36.54
N ASP A 327 -1.04 -45.66 36.14
CA ASP A 327 -0.22 -45.99 34.96
C ASP A 327 0.34 -47.42 35.05
N PRO A 328 0.56 -48.11 33.91
CA PRO A 328 1.86 -48.75 33.74
C PRO A 328 2.47 -48.59 32.33
N ARG A 329 3.79 -48.35 32.32
CA ARG A 329 4.71 -48.48 31.18
C ARG A 329 5.14 -49.93 30.90
N ARG A 330 5.72 -50.11 29.69
CA ARG A 330 6.62 -51.18 29.16
C ARG A 330 5.88 -52.41 28.59
N GLY A 331 6.31 -53.06 27.51
CA GLY A 331 7.47 -52.98 26.62
C GLY A 331 7.56 -54.26 25.73
N HIS A 332 8.61 -54.36 24.90
CA HIS A 332 9.06 -55.48 24.02
C HIS A 332 8.42 -55.59 22.62
N ALA A 333 9.13 -55.59 21.48
CA ALA A 333 10.42 -56.13 21.01
C ALA A 333 10.35 -57.53 20.36
N ASP A 334 11.22 -57.71 19.36
CA ASP A 334 11.55 -58.88 18.51
C ASP A 334 10.72 -59.07 17.22
N GLY A 335 11.29 -59.32 16.03
CA GLY A 335 12.69 -59.51 15.64
C GLY A 335 12.81 -60.34 14.34
N LYS A 336 13.94 -60.15 13.65
CA LYS A 336 14.60 -60.96 12.59
C LYS A 336 14.27 -60.69 11.11
N ASP A 337 15.19 -60.84 10.15
CA ASP A 337 16.66 -60.72 9.99
C ASP A 337 16.94 -61.06 8.50
N LEU A 338 18.15 -60.76 8.04
CA LEU A 338 18.90 -61.34 6.90
C LEU A 338 18.93 -60.58 5.57
N GLY A 339 20.16 -60.20 5.18
CA GLY A 339 20.55 -60.23 3.76
C GLY A 339 21.66 -59.27 3.33
N ARG A 340 22.91 -59.50 3.75
CA ARG A 340 24.13 -58.85 3.21
C ARG A 340 24.25 -58.99 1.68
N ARG A 341 24.76 -57.95 0.99
CA ARG A 341 26.07 -57.92 0.25
C ARG A 341 26.11 -56.77 -0.77
N SER A 342 27.10 -55.89 -0.64
CA SER A 342 27.74 -55.16 -1.75
C SER A 342 28.90 -56.05 -2.27
N PRO A 343 29.33 -55.98 -3.56
CA PRO A 343 30.47 -55.10 -3.86
C PRO A 343 30.59 -54.56 -5.32
N ARG A 344 31.51 -53.58 -5.48
CA ARG A 344 32.41 -53.29 -6.64
C ARG A 344 31.91 -52.44 -7.83
N SER A 345 32.42 -51.20 -7.85
CA SER A 345 33.33 -50.60 -8.86
C SER A 345 33.35 -51.12 -10.30
N ARG A 346 33.15 -50.22 -11.27
CA ARG A 346 33.96 -50.09 -12.52
C ARG A 346 33.57 -48.83 -13.32
N GLU A 347 34.50 -47.88 -13.42
CA GLU A 347 34.61 -46.97 -14.57
C GLU A 347 35.05 -47.75 -15.83
N PRO A 348 34.86 -47.18 -17.03
CA PRO A 348 36.05 -46.86 -17.82
C PRO A 348 35.98 -45.55 -18.64
N ARG A 349 37.09 -44.82 -18.58
CA ARG A 349 37.91 -44.19 -19.65
C ARG A 349 37.27 -43.51 -20.88
N LEU A 350 37.68 -42.25 -20.99
CA LEU A 350 38.02 -41.42 -22.16
C LEU A 350 38.49 -42.14 -23.45
N SER A 351 37.95 -41.68 -24.58
CA SER A 351 38.59 -41.34 -25.87
C SER A 351 37.47 -40.87 -26.80
N ARG A 352 37.54 -39.82 -27.62
CA ARG A 352 38.65 -39.15 -28.28
C ARG A 352 38.19 -37.76 -28.75
#